data_AF-A0A1Y1MGG9-F1
#
_entry.id   AF-A0A1Y1MGG9-F1
#
_cell.length_a   1.000
_cell.length_b   1.000
_cell.length_c   1.000
_cell.angle_alpha   90.00
_cell.angle_beta   90.00
_cell.angle_gamma   90.00
#
_symmetry.space_group_name_H-M   'P 1'
#
loop_
_entity.id
_entity.type
_entity.pdbx_description
1 polymer ?
#
loop_
_entity_poly.entity_id
_entity_poly.type
_entity_poly.pdbx_seq_one_letter_code
_entity_poly.pdbx_strand_id
1 'polypeptide(L)'
;MIPESQKAPLHSPAQPHFTEDGLIIPRKPGNPMLENTDRQNLHRELLFNQKIGKNVLNQKSELQRALEKHKDNVARKELDHHISSHELEKALADRIKRRQDAVVVECDDDKGLSKEFLEARAKLRTRTESK
;
A
#
# COMPACT_ATOMS: atom_id res chain seq x y z
N MET A 1 40.96 -33.26 -13.33
CA MET A 1 42.00 -32.20 -13.45
C MET A 1 41.27 -30.87 -13.56
N ILE A 2 41.56 -29.91 -12.69
CA ILE A 2 40.92 -28.58 -12.73
C ILE A 2 41.63 -27.77 -13.84
N PRO A 3 40.89 -27.09 -14.75
CA PRO A 3 41.50 -26.28 -15.80
C PRO A 3 42.40 -25.17 -15.23
N GLU A 4 43.58 -24.96 -15.82
CA GLU A 4 44.60 -23.97 -15.40
C GLU A 4 43.99 -22.55 -15.26
N SER A 5 42.92 -22.25 -16.00
CA SER A 5 42.18 -20.98 -15.99
C SER A 5 41.41 -20.69 -14.70
N GLN A 6 41.28 -21.65 -13.77
CA GLN A 6 40.59 -21.49 -12.47
C GLN A 6 41.57 -21.39 -11.29
N LYS A 7 42.88 -21.37 -11.53
CA LYS A 7 43.87 -21.18 -10.48
C LYS A 7 43.89 -19.69 -10.11
N ALA A 8 43.36 -19.36 -8.93
CA ALA A 8 43.53 -18.02 -8.35
C ALA A 8 45.02 -17.61 -8.43
N PRO A 9 45.34 -16.34 -8.71
CA PRO A 9 46.73 -15.91 -8.79
C PRO A 9 47.39 -16.25 -7.46
N LEU A 10 48.39 -17.14 -7.51
CA LEU A 10 49.26 -17.42 -6.37
C LEU A 10 49.84 -16.08 -5.94
N HIS A 11 49.38 -15.55 -4.81
CA HIS A 11 49.98 -14.37 -4.20
C HIS A 11 51.41 -14.76 -3.82
N SER A 12 52.37 -14.53 -4.72
CA SER A 12 53.78 -14.74 -4.41
C SER A 12 54.10 -13.84 -3.23
N PRO A 13 54.47 -14.40 -2.06
CA PRO A 13 54.88 -13.56 -0.95
C PRO A 13 56.09 -12.76 -1.43
N ALA A 14 55.98 -11.43 -1.40
CA ALA A 14 57.04 -10.54 -1.85
C ALA A 14 58.37 -10.95 -1.19
N GLN A 15 59.43 -11.10 -2.00
CA GLN A 15 60.76 -11.55 -1.55
C GLN A 15 61.24 -10.76 -0.34
N PRO A 16 61.63 -11.39 0.79
CA PRO A 16 62.02 -10.70 2.03
C PRO A 16 63.14 -9.69 1.81
N HIS A 17 63.11 -8.56 2.55
CA HIS A 17 64.16 -7.57 2.51
C HIS A 17 65.18 -7.89 3.60
N PHE A 18 66.47 -7.78 3.28
CA PHE A 18 67.56 -8.04 4.20
C PHE A 18 68.32 -6.74 4.51
N THR A 19 68.87 -6.63 5.72
CA THR A 19 69.83 -5.58 6.08
C THR A 19 71.20 -5.88 5.44
N GLU A 20 72.12 -4.92 5.48
CA GLU A 20 73.49 -5.08 4.95
C GLU A 20 74.24 -6.24 5.63
N ASP A 21 73.91 -6.52 6.89
CA ASP A 21 74.42 -7.66 7.68
C ASP A 21 73.71 -9.00 7.37
N GLY A 22 72.76 -9.02 6.43
CA GLY A 22 72.01 -10.22 6.03
C GLY A 22 70.85 -10.61 6.94
N LEU A 23 70.42 -9.75 7.88
CA LEU A 23 69.27 -10.03 8.75
C LEU A 23 67.94 -9.70 8.05
N ILE A 24 66.89 -10.49 8.28
CA ILE A 24 65.56 -10.25 7.72
C ILE A 24 64.94 -9.01 8.38
N ILE A 25 64.47 -8.07 7.56
CA ILE A 25 63.74 -6.88 8.02
C ILE A 25 62.27 -7.28 8.30
N PRO A 26 61.76 -7.07 9.53
CA PRO A 26 60.35 -7.32 9.85
C PRO A 26 59.41 -6.50 8.96
N ARG A 27 58.35 -7.14 8.48
CA ARG A 27 57.32 -6.46 7.67
C ARG A 27 56.06 -6.24 8.45
N LYS A 28 55.46 -5.06 8.24
CA LYS A 28 54.12 -4.79 8.72
C LYS A 28 53.13 -5.58 7.86
N PRO A 29 52.26 -6.40 8.46
CA PRO A 29 51.22 -7.08 7.69
C PRO A 29 50.33 -6.05 7.00
N GLY A 30 49.91 -6.36 5.78
CA GLY A 30 48.96 -5.53 5.02
C GLY A 30 47.65 -5.38 5.81
N ASN A 31 47.04 -4.20 5.75
CA ASN A 31 45.76 -3.99 6.42
C ASN A 31 44.65 -4.63 5.58
N PRO A 32 43.99 -5.71 6.03
CA PRO A 32 42.97 -6.41 5.24
C PRO A 32 41.78 -5.52 4.84
N MET A 33 41.54 -4.43 5.59
CA MET A 33 40.53 -3.44 5.26
C MET A 33 40.92 -2.57 4.06
N LEU A 34 42.21 -2.32 3.88
CA LEU A 34 42.74 -1.52 2.78
C LEU A 34 42.93 -2.37 1.51
N GLU A 35 43.29 -3.65 1.67
CA GLU A 35 43.47 -4.59 0.56
C GLU A 35 42.14 -4.98 -0.11
N ASN A 36 41.02 -4.98 0.64
CA ASN A 36 39.72 -5.39 0.11
C ASN A 36 38.89 -4.20 -0.43
N THR A 37 39.08 -3.88 -1.71
CA THR A 37 38.35 -2.81 -2.42
C THR A 37 36.83 -3.01 -2.39
N ASP A 38 36.36 -4.25 -2.55
CA ASP A 38 34.93 -4.56 -2.58
C ASP A 38 34.25 -4.22 -1.25
N ARG A 39 34.91 -4.55 -0.15
CA ARG A 39 34.44 -4.20 1.19
C ARG A 39 34.38 -2.69 1.39
N GLN A 40 35.38 -1.95 0.89
CA GLN A 40 35.37 -0.49 0.99
C GLN A 40 34.27 0.14 0.14
N ASN A 41 34.05 -0.39 -1.07
CA ASN A 41 32.94 0.04 -1.94
C ASN A 41 31.60 -0.15 -1.21
N LEU A 42 31.36 -1.35 -0.67
CA LEU A 42 30.14 -1.65 0.09
C LEU A 42 29.98 -0.70 1.29
N HIS A 43 31.05 -0.44 2.04
CA HIS A 43 31.01 0.49 3.17
C HIS A 43 30.63 1.91 2.74
N ARG A 44 31.22 2.42 1.64
CA ARG A 44 30.87 3.73 1.08
C ARG A 44 29.41 3.81 0.66
N GLU A 45 28.91 2.78 -0.01
CA GLU A 45 27.52 2.71 -0.46
C GLU A 45 26.54 2.68 0.72
N LEU A 46 26.81 1.87 1.75
CA LEU A 46 25.97 1.80 2.95
C LEU A 46 25.93 3.15 3.70
N LEU A 47 27.07 3.83 3.83
CA LEU A 47 27.13 5.18 4.42
C LEU A 47 26.35 6.20 3.59
N PHE A 48 26.44 6.13 2.26
CA PHE A 48 25.68 6.99 1.36
C PHE A 48 24.17 6.77 1.52
N ASN A 49 23.73 5.51 1.56
CA ASN A 49 22.32 5.16 1.77
C ASN A 49 21.82 5.64 3.14
N GLN A 50 22.61 5.50 4.19
CA GLN A 50 22.31 6.05 5.52
C GLN A 50 22.17 7.57 5.49
N LYS A 51 23.09 8.28 4.81
CA LYS A 51 23.05 9.74 4.66
C LYS A 51 21.78 10.24 3.96
N ILE A 52 21.28 9.49 2.99
CA ILE A 52 20.05 9.81 2.25
C ILE A 52 18.79 9.32 3.00
N GLY A 53 18.95 8.50 4.05
CA GLY A 53 17.84 7.88 4.77
C GLY A 53 17.19 6.71 4.02
N LYS A 54 17.89 6.14 3.02
CA LYS A 54 17.45 4.93 2.32
C LYS A 54 17.90 3.69 3.11
N ASN A 55 16.98 3.06 3.83
CA ASN A 55 17.29 1.82 4.53
C ASN A 55 17.29 0.64 3.54
N VAL A 56 18.45 0.22 3.03
CA VAL A 56 18.58 -0.94 2.12
C VAL A 56 18.46 -2.29 2.83
N LEU A 57 18.55 -2.31 4.16
CA LEU A 57 18.41 -3.52 4.97
C LEU A 57 16.92 -3.70 5.34
N ASN A 58 16.38 -4.89 5.12
CA ASN A 58 14.98 -5.23 5.42
C ASN A 58 13.91 -4.49 4.58
N GLN A 59 14.23 -4.09 3.32
CA GLN A 59 13.19 -3.61 2.41
C GLN A 59 12.34 -4.78 1.92
N LYS A 60 11.01 -4.65 2.05
CA LYS A 60 10.07 -5.38 1.18
C LYS A 60 10.47 -5.12 -0.27
N SER A 61 10.48 -6.15 -1.11
CA SER A 61 10.75 -5.99 -2.55
C SER A 61 9.77 -4.98 -3.18
N GLU A 62 10.12 -4.36 -4.30
CA GLU A 62 9.21 -3.45 -5.01
C GLU A 62 7.86 -4.11 -5.30
N LEU A 63 7.88 -5.40 -5.67
CA LEU A 63 6.68 -6.22 -5.86
C LEU A 63 5.86 -6.34 -4.57
N GLN A 64 6.48 -6.64 -3.44
CA GLN A 64 5.77 -6.73 -2.15
C GLN A 64 5.12 -5.38 -1.77
N ARG A 65 5.83 -4.26 -2.00
CA ARG A 65 5.30 -2.92 -1.77
C ARG A 65 4.13 -2.60 -2.71
N ALA A 66 4.21 -3.00 -3.97
CA ALA A 66 3.14 -2.81 -4.95
C ALA A 66 1.89 -3.66 -4.60
N LEU A 67 2.09 -4.91 -4.17
CA LEU A 67 1.00 -5.79 -3.73
C LEU A 67 0.32 -5.26 -2.47
N GLU A 68 1.08 -4.79 -1.48
CA GLU A 68 0.53 -4.18 -0.28
C GLU A 68 -0.29 -2.93 -0.61
N LYS A 69 0.27 -2.03 -1.43
CA LYS A 69 -0.45 -0.84 -1.93
C LYS A 69 -1.72 -1.20 -2.71
N HIS A 70 -1.69 -2.28 -3.49
CA HIS A 70 -2.89 -2.77 -4.19
C HIS A 70 -3.96 -3.25 -3.21
N LYS A 71 -3.59 -4.05 -2.20
CA LYS A 71 -4.52 -4.53 -1.16
C LYS A 71 -5.14 -3.38 -0.39
N ASP A 72 -4.35 -2.39 0.02
CA ASP A 72 -4.85 -1.20 0.73
C ASP A 72 -5.83 -0.39 -0.13
N ASN A 73 -5.54 -0.24 -1.42
CA ASN A 73 -6.44 0.45 -2.35
C ASN A 73 -7.76 -0.29 -2.57
N VAL A 74 -7.73 -1.62 -2.65
CA VAL A 74 -8.96 -2.43 -2.75
C VAL A 74 -9.80 -2.26 -1.49
N ALA A 75 -9.19 -2.41 -0.31
CA ALA A 75 -9.88 -2.25 0.97
C ALA A 75 -10.51 -0.85 1.12
N ARG A 76 -9.81 0.21 0.70
CA ARG A 76 -10.38 1.57 0.67
C ARG A 76 -11.58 1.69 -0.26
N LYS A 77 -11.50 1.13 -1.48
CA LYS A 77 -12.61 1.17 -2.43
C LYS A 77 -13.84 0.42 -1.91
N GLU A 78 -13.63 -0.72 -1.25
CA GLU A 78 -14.71 -1.47 -0.61
C GLU A 78 -15.36 -0.65 0.51
N LEU A 79 -14.55 -0.02 1.37
CA LEU A 79 -15.06 0.85 2.43
C LEU A 79 -15.85 2.05 1.88
N ASP A 80 -15.32 2.72 0.85
CA ASP A 80 -15.99 3.85 0.19
C ASP A 80 -17.31 3.41 -0.45
N HIS A 81 -17.35 2.22 -1.07
CA HIS A 81 -18.59 1.64 -1.60
C HIS A 81 -19.59 1.33 -0.49
N HIS A 82 -19.15 0.76 0.64
CA HIS A 82 -20.03 0.46 1.76
C HIS A 82 -20.65 1.73 2.37
N ILE A 83 -19.86 2.80 2.52
CA ILE A 83 -20.35 4.11 2.98
C ILE A 83 -21.38 4.67 2.00
N SER A 84 -21.06 4.68 0.70
CA SER A 84 -21.96 5.17 -0.35
C SER A 84 -23.28 4.40 -0.43
N SER A 85 -23.23 3.07 -0.32
CA SER A 85 -24.43 2.22 -0.27
C SER A 85 -25.33 2.58 0.92
N HIS A 86 -24.72 2.76 2.09
CA HIS A 86 -25.46 3.12 3.30
C HIS A 86 -26.06 4.53 3.22
N GLU A 87 -25.41 5.49 2.54
CA GLU A 87 -25.97 6.81 2.28
C GLU A 87 -27.22 6.75 1.38
N LEU A 88 -27.18 5.93 0.33
CA LEU A 88 -28.33 5.71 -0.56
C LEU A 88 -29.50 5.06 0.19
N GLU A 89 -29.23 4.04 1.01
CA GLU A 89 -30.24 3.37 1.84
C GLU A 89 -30.91 4.34 2.80
N LYS A 90 -30.12 5.20 3.46
CA LYS A 90 -30.63 6.25 4.35
C LYS A 90 -31.50 7.27 3.60
N ALA A 91 -31.07 7.72 2.42
CA ALA A 91 -31.85 8.65 1.60
C ALA A 91 -33.18 8.03 1.13
N LEU A 92 -33.19 6.74 0.81
CA LEU A 92 -34.39 6.01 0.42
C LEU A 92 -35.36 5.88 1.61
N ALA A 93 -34.85 5.52 2.79
CA ALA A 93 -35.64 5.46 4.02
C ALA A 93 -36.28 6.81 4.37
N ASP A 94 -35.52 7.90 4.29
CA ASP A 94 -36.03 9.26 4.51
C ASP A 94 -37.14 9.63 3.52
N ARG A 95 -37.01 9.24 2.24
CA ARG A 95 -38.03 9.48 1.22
C ARG A 95 -39.30 8.66 1.46
N ILE A 96 -39.17 7.40 1.90
CA ILE A 96 -40.31 6.55 2.27
C ILE A 96 -41.06 7.19 3.45
N LYS A 97 -40.34 7.62 4.49
CA LYS A 97 -40.91 8.28 5.66
C LYS A 97 -41.70 9.54 5.28
N ARG A 98 -41.10 10.45 4.50
CA ARG A 98 -41.80 11.67 4.02
C ARG A 98 -43.07 11.36 3.23
N ARG A 99 -43.06 10.28 2.43
CA ARG A 99 -44.25 9.85 1.68
C ARG A 99 -45.34 9.30 2.61
N GLN A 100 -44.97 8.50 3.61
CA GLN A 100 -45.91 8.00 4.62
C GLN A 100 -46.51 9.15 5.42
N ASP A 101 -45.70 10.09 5.90
CA ASP A 101 -46.18 11.27 6.64
C ASP A 101 -47.17 12.08 5.78
N ALA A 102 -46.89 12.29 4.49
CA ALA A 102 -47.81 12.96 3.58
C ALA A 102 -49.13 12.18 3.36
N VAL A 103 -49.08 10.85 3.27
CA VAL A 103 -50.29 10.00 3.16
C VAL A 103 -51.11 10.04 4.46
N VAL A 104 -50.46 10.08 5.62
CA VAL A 104 -51.14 10.15 6.92
C VAL A 104 -51.87 11.48 7.08
N VAL A 105 -51.24 12.60 6.71
CA VAL A 105 -51.89 13.93 6.74
C VAL A 105 -53.12 13.95 5.83
N GLU A 106 -53.02 13.42 4.61
CA GLU A 106 -54.16 13.34 3.68
C GLU A 106 -55.29 12.44 4.19
N CYS A 107 -54.98 11.38 4.95
CA CYS A 107 -55.96 10.48 5.57
C CYS A 107 -56.62 11.08 6.82
N ASP A 108 -55.94 11.97 7.55
CA ASP A 108 -56.53 12.71 8.67
C ASP A 108 -57.61 13.69 8.18
N ASP A 109 -57.44 14.29 6.99
CA ASP A 109 -58.46 15.09 6.31
C ASP A 109 -59.69 14.26 5.87
N ASP A 110 -59.53 12.94 5.69
CA ASP A 110 -60.60 12.02 5.29
C ASP A 110 -61.48 11.55 6.47
N LYS A 111 -61.10 11.82 7.73
CA LYS A 111 -61.80 11.33 8.94
C LYS A 111 -63.22 11.86 9.17
N GLY A 112 -63.65 12.86 8.40
CA GLY A 112 -65.00 13.44 8.45
C GLY A 112 -65.83 13.29 7.17
N LEU A 113 -65.32 12.61 6.15
CA LEU A 113 -65.93 12.57 4.81
C LEU A 113 -66.84 11.35 4.63
N SER A 114 -67.92 11.50 3.84
CA SER A 114 -68.85 10.40 3.57
C SER A 114 -68.20 9.31 2.70
N LYS A 115 -68.65 8.07 2.85
CA LYS A 115 -68.12 6.90 2.10
C LYS A 115 -68.09 7.11 0.58
N GLU A 116 -69.13 7.74 0.02
CA GLU A 116 -69.19 8.05 -1.42
C GLU A 116 -68.12 9.06 -1.85
N PHE A 117 -67.80 10.02 -0.98
CA PHE A 117 -66.78 11.03 -1.26
C PHE A 117 -65.37 10.42 -1.23
N LEU A 118 -65.08 9.52 -0.27
CA LEU A 118 -63.83 8.77 -0.26
C LEU A 118 -63.65 7.93 -1.54
N GLU A 119 -64.71 7.25 -2.00
CA GLU A 119 -64.67 6.46 -3.23
C GLU A 119 -64.47 7.32 -4.49
N ALA A 120 -65.11 8.49 -4.57
CA ALA A 120 -64.92 9.44 -5.68
C ALA A 120 -63.47 9.98 -5.71
N ARG A 121 -62.91 10.34 -4.55
CA ARG A 121 -61.51 10.79 -4.42
C ARG A 121 -60.52 9.70 -4.83
N ALA A 122 -60.76 8.44 -4.42
CA ALA A 122 -59.93 7.31 -4.82
C ALA A 122 -59.93 7.09 -6.35
N LYS A 123 -61.11 7.15 -6.99
CA LYS A 123 -61.25 7.06 -8.45
C LYS A 123 -60.59 8.22 -9.19
N LEU A 124 -60.53 9.40 -8.59
CA LEU A 124 -59.86 10.56 -9.19
C LEU A 124 -58.33 10.43 -9.11
N ARG A 125 -57.79 9.95 -7.99
CA ARG A 125 -56.35 9.72 -7.80
C ARG A 125 -55.77 8.70 -8.78
N THR A 126 -56.46 7.58 -9.01
CA THR A 126 -56.00 6.56 -9.98
C THR A 126 -55.93 7.10 -11.42
N ARG A 127 -56.78 8.07 -11.74
CA ARG A 127 -56.83 8.70 -13.07
C ARG A 127 -55.76 9.78 -13.25
N THR A 128 -55.32 10.46 -12.18
CA THR A 128 -54.28 11.49 -12.25
C THR A 128 -52.85 10.93 -12.26
N GLU A 129 -52.63 9.75 -11.67
CA GLU A 129 -51.32 9.06 -11.64
C GLU A 129 -51.02 8.28 -12.94
N SER A 130 -51.98 8.13 -13.86
CA SER A 130 -51.86 7.37 -15.12
C SER A 130 -51.36 8.19 -16.31
N LYS A 131 -50.50 9.19 -16.10
CA LYS A 131 -49.98 10.06 -17.17
C LYS A 131 -48.47 10.22 -17.11
#